data_AF-R0D5G5-F1
#
_entry.id   AF-R0D5G5-F1
#
_cell.length_a   1.000
_cell.length_b   1.000
_cell.length_c   1.000
_cell.angle_alpha   90.00
_cell.angle_beta   90.00
_cell.angle_gamma   90.00
#
_symmetry.space_group_name_H-M   'P 1'
#
loop_
_entity.id
_entity.type
_entity.pdbx_description
1 polymer ?
#
loop_
_entity_poly.entity_id
_entity_poly.type
_entity_poly.pdbx_seq_one_letter_code
_entity_poly.pdbx_strand_id
1 'polypeptide(L)'
;MTQPAIWQSFTQGFLRRLPTMDWLLSIGIPMGLQFSITAIGTIIVQGAVNAFGSVYIAGFSAAGKIQNIVSTVFVTFGAAAATYVGQNRGAGRMDRVHQGVKSIQLMILVWSAVMILVLRPGWRP
;
A
#
# COMPACT_ATOMS: atom_id res chain seq x y z
N MET A 1 -26.41 33.16 30.55
CA MET A 1 -25.79 33.48 29.25
C MET A 1 -25.62 32.18 28.48
N THR A 2 -26.57 31.86 27.60
CA THR A 2 -26.58 30.63 26.79
C THR A 2 -25.59 30.80 25.63
N GLN A 3 -24.63 29.88 25.47
CA GLN A 3 -23.76 29.89 24.30
C GLN A 3 -24.62 29.78 23.02
N PRO A 4 -24.34 30.57 21.96
CA PRO A 4 -25.08 30.47 20.70
C PRO A 4 -25.01 29.05 20.12
N ALA A 5 -26.12 28.53 19.61
CA ALA A 5 -26.26 27.14 19.12
C ALA A 5 -25.17 26.71 18.11
N ILE A 6 -24.61 27.67 17.37
CA ILE A 6 -23.49 27.48 16.44
C ILE A 6 -22.24 26.96 17.18
N TRP A 7 -21.89 27.56 18.32
CA TRP A 7 -20.72 27.17 19.09
C TRP A 7 -20.84 25.76 19.67
N GLN A 8 -22.06 25.35 20.06
CA GLN A 8 -22.34 23.99 20.53
C GLN A 8 -22.24 22.96 19.41
N SER A 9 -22.75 23.27 18.21
CA SER A 9 -22.62 22.39 17.04
C SER A 9 -21.16 22.20 16.60
N PHE A 10 -20.35 23.27 16.68
CA PHE A 10 -18.93 23.23 16.37
C PHE A 10 -18.15 22.42 17.41
N THR A 11 -18.37 22.66 18.71
CA THR A 11 -17.71 21.88 19.77
C THR A 11 -18.13 20.42 19.75
N GLN A 12 -19.41 20.10 19.54
CA GLN A 12 -19.83 18.70 19.41
C GLN A 12 -19.25 18.03 18.16
N GLY A 13 -19.16 18.75 17.03
CA GLY A 13 -18.50 18.25 15.83
C GLY A 13 -17.00 18.02 16.03
N PHE A 14 -16.32 18.89 16.77
CA PHE A 14 -14.92 18.76 17.14
C PHE A 14 -14.69 17.59 18.11
N LEU A 15 -15.47 17.52 19.18
CA LEU A 15 -15.39 16.45 20.18
C LEU A 15 -15.67 15.07 19.59
N ARG A 16 -16.59 14.98 18.61
CA ARG A 16 -16.85 13.74 17.86
C ARG A 16 -15.65 13.26 17.02
N ARG A 17 -14.73 14.14 16.63
CA ARG A 17 -13.54 13.80 15.81
C ARG A 17 -12.34 13.35 16.65
N LEU A 18 -12.29 13.71 17.93
CA LEU A 18 -11.22 13.32 18.85
C LEU A 18 -10.93 11.80 18.85
N PRO A 19 -11.92 10.89 18.95
CA PRO A 19 -11.66 9.45 18.90
C PRO A 19 -11.15 8.96 17.53
N THR A 20 -11.48 9.67 16.43
CA THR A 20 -10.95 9.33 15.10
C THR A 20 -9.46 9.64 15.00
N MET A 21 -8.98 10.68 15.69
CA MET A 21 -7.55 11.04 15.71
C MET A 21 -6.72 9.97 16.42
N ASP A 22 -7.21 9.45 17.54
CA ASP A 22 -6.56 8.34 18.26
C ASP A 22 -6.48 7.07 17.41
N TRP A 23 -7.58 6.72 16.73
CA TRP A 23 -7.60 5.60 15.78
C TRP A 23 -6.60 5.78 14.63
N LEU A 24 -6.53 6.99 14.04
CA LEU A 24 -5.58 7.30 12.98
C LEU A 24 -4.13 7.19 13.47
N LEU A 25 -3.82 7.65 14.69
CA LEU A 25 -2.49 7.51 15.29
C LEU A 25 -2.13 6.05 15.57
N SER A 26 -3.09 5.26 16.05
CA SER A 26 -2.91 3.82 16.32
C SER A 26 -2.53 3.03 15.07
N ILE A 27 -3.03 3.41 13.89
CA ILE A 27 -2.67 2.79 12.61
C ILE A 27 -1.43 3.46 12.00
N GLY A 28 -1.34 4.78 12.11
CA GLY A 28 -0.27 5.59 11.52
C GLY A 28 1.10 5.33 12.11
N ILE A 29 1.22 5.20 13.43
CA ILE A 29 2.49 4.97 14.12
C ILE A 29 3.14 3.64 13.68
N PRO A 30 2.45 2.48 13.73
CA PRO A 30 3.00 1.22 13.23
C PRO A 30 3.36 1.26 11.74
N MET A 31 2.54 1.89 10.89
CA MET A 31 2.86 2.03 9.46
C MET A 31 4.11 2.88 9.24
N GLY A 32 4.25 3.99 9.95
CA GLY A 32 5.44 4.85 9.88
C GLY A 32 6.71 4.10 10.31
N LEU A 33 6.61 3.29 11.37
CA LEU A 33 7.72 2.44 11.83
C LEU A 33 8.10 1.41 10.77
N GLN A 34 7.13 0.72 10.17
CA GLN A 34 7.36 -0.25 9.10
C GLN A 34 8.11 0.38 7.91
N PHE A 35 7.66 1.55 7.45
CA PHE A 35 8.31 2.25 6.35
C PHE A 35 9.71 2.73 6.72
N SER A 36 9.91 3.20 7.96
CA SER A 36 11.23 3.62 8.46
C SER A 36 12.23 2.46 8.48
N ILE A 37 11.82 1.30 8.99
CA ILE A 37 12.66 0.09 9.02
C ILE A 37 13.04 -0.31 7.58
N THR A 38 12.07 -0.31 6.67
CA THR A 38 12.30 -0.64 5.25
C THR A 38 13.26 0.34 4.58
N ALA A 39 13.13 1.64 4.85
CA ALA A 39 14.01 2.67 4.33
C ALA A 39 15.44 2.51 4.83
N ILE A 40 15.62 2.27 6.13
CA ILE A 40 16.94 2.01 6.73
C ILE A 40 17.58 0.77 6.09
N GLY A 41 16.82 -0.33 5.96
CA GLY A 41 17.32 -1.54 5.29
C GLY A 41 17.76 -1.28 3.86
N THR A 42 17.02 -0.47 3.12
CA THR A 42 17.37 -0.07 1.75
C THR A 42 18.68 0.73 1.71
N ILE A 43 18.88 1.66 2.65
CA ILE A 43 20.11 2.46 2.74
C ILE A 43 21.33 1.56 3.04
N ILE A 44 21.19 0.60 3.95
CA ILE A 44 22.27 -0.34 4.29
C ILE A 44 22.66 -1.18 3.06
N VAL A 45 21.67 -1.74 2.36
CA VAL A 45 21.91 -2.52 1.13
C VAL A 45 22.58 -1.65 0.06
N GLN A 46 22.10 -0.43 -0.16
CA GLN A 46 22.69 0.48 -1.14
C GLN A 46 24.14 0.85 -0.77
N GLY A 47 24.43 1.06 0.51
CA GLY A 47 25.79 1.30 1.00
C GLY A 47 26.75 0.14 0.71
N ALA A 48 26.30 -1.10 0.93
CA ALA A 48 27.08 -2.29 0.59
C ALA A 48 27.29 -2.43 -0.92
N VAL A 49 26.23 -2.23 -1.73
CA VAL A 49 26.30 -2.29 -3.20
C VAL A 49 27.28 -1.26 -3.77
N ASN A 50 27.31 -0.06 -3.19
CA ASN A 50 28.23 1.00 -3.61
C ASN A 50 29.71 0.63 -3.38
N ALA A 51 30.01 -0.27 -2.43
CA ALA A 51 31.37 -0.75 -2.17
C ALA A 51 31.85 -1.84 -3.15
N PHE A 52 30.94 -2.55 -3.84
CA PHE A 52 31.28 -3.66 -4.75
C PHE A 52 31.66 -3.22 -6.18
N GLY A 53 31.57 -1.92 -6.50
CA GLY A 53 31.98 -1.36 -7.80
C GLY A 53 30.84 -1.23 -8.82
N SER A 54 31.14 -0.61 -9.97
CA SER A 54 30.13 -0.09 -10.92
C SER A 54 29.21 -1.15 -11.53
N VAL A 55 29.72 -2.36 -11.78
CA VAL A 55 28.94 -3.46 -12.38
C VAL A 55 27.80 -3.90 -11.46
N TYR A 56 28.06 -4.03 -10.16
CA TYR A 56 27.05 -4.42 -9.17
C TYR A 56 26.02 -3.31 -8.94
N ILE A 57 26.45 -2.04 -8.95
CA ILE A 57 25.55 -0.88 -8.86
C ILE A 57 24.59 -0.85 -10.05
N ALA A 58 25.10 -1.09 -11.26
CA ALA A 58 24.31 -1.13 -12.49
C ALA A 58 23.27 -2.26 -12.45
N GLY A 59 23.69 -3.47 -12.03
CA GLY A 59 22.79 -4.61 -11.85
C GLY A 59 21.70 -4.37 -10.80
N PHE A 60 22.08 -3.83 -9.63
CA PHE A 60 21.15 -3.48 -8.57
C PHE A 60 20.13 -2.42 -9.01
N SER A 61 20.57 -1.39 -9.72
CA SER A 61 19.68 -0.35 -10.26
C SER A 61 18.72 -0.90 -11.31
N ALA A 62 19.19 -1.79 -12.19
CA ALA A 62 18.34 -2.45 -13.18
C ALA A 62 17.28 -3.34 -12.50
N ALA A 63 17.69 -4.14 -11.51
CA ALA A 63 16.79 -4.96 -10.71
C ALA A 63 15.75 -4.11 -9.95
N GLY A 64 16.16 -2.99 -9.36
CA GLY A 64 15.26 -2.05 -8.67
C GLY A 64 14.19 -1.45 -9.60
N LYS A 65 14.54 -1.13 -10.85
CA LYS A 65 13.55 -0.67 -11.85
C LYS A 65 12.53 -1.76 -12.18
N ILE A 66 12.98 -3.00 -12.37
CA ILE A 66 12.09 -4.14 -12.62
C ILE A 66 11.16 -4.35 -11.41
N GLN A 67 11.71 -4.37 -10.19
CA GLN A 67 10.94 -4.49 -8.96
C GLN A 67 9.84 -3.43 -8.86
N ASN A 68 10.15 -2.17 -9.17
CA ASN A 68 9.17 -1.08 -9.13
C ASN A 68 8.02 -1.28 -10.12
N ILE A 69 8.32 -1.69 -11.36
CA ILE A 69 7.29 -1.98 -12.38
C ILE A 69 6.38 -3.11 -11.89
N VAL A 70 6.97 -4.19 -11.38
CA VAL A 70 6.24 -5.36 -10.89
C VAL A 70 5.36 -4.99 -9.70
N SER A 71 5.91 -4.27 -8.72
CA SER A 71 5.20 -3.82 -7.51
C SER A 71 4.04 -2.87 -7.81
N THR A 72 4.18 -1.99 -8.81
CA THR A 72 3.17 -0.98 -9.15
C THR A 72 1.82 -1.61 -9.50
N VAL A 73 1.84 -2.73 -10.23
CA VAL A 73 0.61 -3.45 -10.62
C VAL A 73 -0.18 -3.92 -9.39
N PHE A 74 0.50 -4.41 -8.35
CA PHE A 74 -0.15 -4.83 -7.11
C PHE A 74 -0.80 -3.65 -6.38
N VAL A 75 -0.11 -2.50 -6.33
CA VAL A 75 -0.65 -1.27 -5.72
C VAL A 75 -1.88 -0.78 -6.48
N THR A 76 -1.86 -0.82 -7.82
CA THR A 76 -3.00 -0.43 -8.65
C THR A 76 -4.21 -1.34 -8.41
N PHE A 77 -4.02 -2.66 -8.30
CA PHE A 77 -5.12 -3.57 -7.94
C PHE A 77 -5.69 -3.30 -6.55
N GLY A 78 -4.84 -2.98 -5.57
CA GLY A 78 -5.29 -2.59 -4.22
C GLY A 78 -6.14 -1.32 -4.25
N ALA A 79 -5.71 -0.29 -4.98
CA ALA A 79 -6.46 0.95 -5.14
C ALA A 79 -7.80 0.70 -5.88
N ALA A 80 -7.78 -0.04 -6.98
CA ALA A 80 -9.00 -0.39 -7.73
C ALA A 80 -9.98 -1.20 -6.88
N ALA A 81 -9.49 -2.14 -6.07
CA ALA A 81 -10.30 -2.90 -5.12
C ALA A 81 -10.94 -1.97 -4.09
N ALA A 82 -10.17 -1.08 -3.46
CA ALA A 82 -10.69 -0.15 -2.48
C ALA A 82 -11.80 0.75 -3.06
N THR A 83 -11.60 1.28 -4.27
CA THR A 83 -12.63 2.06 -4.98
C THR A 83 -13.88 1.23 -5.28
N TYR A 84 -13.69 0.02 -5.84
CA TYR A 84 -14.80 -0.89 -6.17
C TYR A 84 -15.62 -1.26 -4.93
N VAL A 85 -14.95 -1.63 -3.85
CA VAL A 85 -15.58 -1.96 -2.56
C VAL A 85 -16.29 -0.75 -1.99
N GLY A 86 -15.66 0.43 -1.98
CA GLY A 86 -16.25 1.67 -1.47
C GLY A 86 -17.54 2.04 -2.21
N GLN A 87 -17.54 1.98 -3.54
CA GLN A 87 -18.72 2.26 -4.36
C GLN A 87 -19.85 1.26 -4.12
N ASN A 88 -19.57 -0.04 -4.11
CA ASN A 88 -20.59 -1.07 -3.93
C ASN A 88 -21.13 -1.13 -2.49
N ARG A 89 -20.26 -0.90 -1.50
CA ARG A 89 -20.65 -0.79 -0.08
C ARG A 89 -21.54 0.43 0.15
N GLY A 90 -21.20 1.58 -0.45
CA GLY A 90 -22.03 2.79 -0.40
C GLY A 90 -23.42 2.60 -1.02
N ALA A 91 -23.54 1.73 -2.03
CA ALA A 91 -24.80 1.38 -2.67
C ALA A 91 -25.55 0.20 -2.00
N GLY A 92 -25.05 -0.34 -0.87
CA GLY A 92 -25.64 -1.48 -0.17
C GLY A 92 -25.49 -2.84 -0.88
N ARG A 93 -24.70 -2.94 -1.95
CA ARG A 93 -24.57 -4.14 -2.80
C ARG A 93 -23.39 -5.02 -2.37
N MET A 94 -23.45 -5.56 -1.17
CA MET A 94 -22.37 -6.39 -0.60
C MET A 94 -22.14 -7.71 -1.37
N ASP A 95 -23.13 -8.23 -2.08
CA ASP A 95 -22.94 -9.44 -2.92
C ASP A 95 -21.92 -9.21 -4.04
N ARG A 96 -21.95 -8.00 -4.64
CA ARG A 96 -21.01 -7.62 -5.69
C ARG A 96 -19.61 -7.39 -5.14
N VAL A 97 -19.48 -6.90 -3.90
CA VAL A 97 -18.20 -6.75 -3.21
C VAL A 97 -17.47 -8.09 -3.13
N HIS A 98 -18.15 -9.15 -2.69
CA HIS A 98 -17.55 -10.47 -2.57
C HIS A 98 -17.11 -11.06 -3.92
N GLN A 99 -17.93 -10.91 -4.97
CA GLN A 99 -17.56 -11.35 -6.32
C GLN A 99 -16.39 -10.55 -6.90
N GLY A 100 -16.39 -9.23 -6.73
CA GLY A 100 -15.33 -8.36 -7.23
C GLY A 100 -13.99 -8.62 -6.54
N VAL A 101 -13.98 -8.77 -5.20
CA VAL A 101 -12.77 -9.08 -4.44
C VAL A 101 -12.18 -10.43 -4.86
N LYS A 102 -13.01 -11.47 -5.04
CA LYS A 102 -12.55 -12.78 -5.55
C LYS A 102 -11.93 -12.67 -6.94
N SER A 103 -12.54 -11.87 -7.82
CA SER A 103 -12.04 -11.65 -9.19
C SER A 103 -10.68 -10.94 -9.16
N ILE A 104 -10.54 -9.90 -8.34
CA ILE A 104 -9.27 -9.17 -8.17
C ILE A 104 -8.20 -10.08 -7.56
N GLN A 105 -8.53 -10.90 -6.57
CA GLN A 105 -7.59 -11.89 -6.02
C GLN A 105 -7.10 -12.86 -7.09
N LEU A 106 -7.98 -13.35 -7.96
CA LEU A 106 -7.60 -14.24 -9.05
C LEU A 106 -6.69 -13.51 -10.06
N MET A 107 -6.97 -12.25 -10.39
CA MET A 107 -6.09 -11.43 -11.25
C MET A 107 -4.70 -11.24 -10.62
N ILE A 108 -4.62 -10.99 -9.31
CA ILE A 108 -3.35 -10.88 -8.59
C ILE A 108 -2.58 -12.22 -8.62
N LEU A 109 -3.26 -13.35 -8.40
CA LEU A 109 -2.63 -14.68 -8.46
C LEU A 109 -2.10 -15.00 -9.86
N VAL A 110 -2.86 -14.68 -10.90
CA VAL A 110 -2.42 -14.82 -12.29
C VAL A 110 -1.20 -13.95 -12.55
N TRP A 111 -1.21 -12.69 -12.11
CA TRP A 111 -0.06 -11.80 -12.25
C TRP A 111 1.19 -12.34 -11.53
N SER A 112 1.04 -12.83 -10.31
CA SER A 112 2.14 -13.48 -9.56
C SER A 112 2.68 -14.71 -10.30
N ALA A 113 1.82 -15.57 -10.84
CA ALA A 113 2.24 -16.75 -11.60
C ALA A 113 2.99 -16.37 -12.89
N VAL A 114 2.52 -15.36 -13.61
CA VAL A 114 3.20 -14.82 -14.79
C VAL A 114 4.59 -14.29 -14.43
N MET A 115 4.71 -13.51 -13.35
CA MET A 115 6.01 -12.99 -12.90
C MET A 115 6.97 -14.11 -12.51
N ILE A 116 6.51 -15.13 -11.78
CA ILE A 116 7.33 -16.31 -11.47
C ILE A 116 7.84 -16.98 -12.75
N LEU A 117 6.97 -17.17 -13.76
CA LEU A 117 7.35 -17.77 -15.04
C LEU A 117 8.32 -16.90 -15.85
N VAL A 118 8.22 -15.57 -15.77
CA VAL A 118 9.08 -14.64 -16.49
C VAL A 118 10.45 -14.49 -15.82
N LEU A 119 10.53 -14.52 -14.48
CA LEU A 119 11.80 -14.41 -13.75
C LEU A 119 12.55 -15.74 -13.64
N ARG A 120 11.85 -16.88 -13.62
CA ARG A 120 12.44 -18.23 -13.52
C ARG A 120 13.50 -18.58 -14.59
N PRO A 121 13.41 -18.18 -15.87
CA PRO A 121 14.39 -18.54 -16.90
C PRO A 121 15.79 -17.98 -16.64
N GLY A 122 15.90 -16.86 -15.90
CA GLY A 122 17.17 -16.21 -15.58
C GLY A 122 17.91 -16.77 -14.36
N TRP A 123 17.34 -17.76 -13.66
CA TRP A 123 17.90 -18.34 -12.43
C TRP A 123 18.59 -19.71 -12.66
N ARG A 124 18.75 -20.13 -13.92
CA ARG A 124 19.54 -21.33 -14.24
C ARG A 124 21.02 -20.98 -14.06
N PRO A 125 21.76 -21.70 -13.19
CA PRO A 125 23.16 -21.41 -12.87
C PRO A 125 24.10 -21.63 -14.06
#